data_AF-A0A495UBG2-F1
#
_entry.id   AF-A0A495UBG2-F1
#
_cell.length_a   1.000
_cell.length_b   1.000
_cell.length_c   1.000
_cell.angle_alpha   90.00
_cell.angle_beta   90.00
_cell.angle_gamma   90.00
#
_symmetry.space_group_name_H-M   'P 1'
#
loop_
_entity.id
_entity.type
_entity.pdbx_description
1 polymer ?
#
loop_
_entity_poly.entity_id
_entity_poly.type
_entity_poly.pdbx_seq_one_letter_code
_entity_poly.pdbx_strand_id
1 'polypeptide(L)'
;MSTDSSARPGADVPDARGRTGLHRTGLDLDRNPRVRVRDVELLASGWHVLRKTTLDYQDSDGEWMTQQRETYDRGNGATVLLYDAGRRTVLLTRQFRYPVYVNDHPDGMLVETAAGLLDDDDPETAIRREAEEETGVAIGEIAHVFDVYMSPGSVTERLHFYAAAYDGGSRDGDRGGLAEEGEDIELIELDIDDALARIRDGRIQDAKTIMLLQWAVLDGPFRTHAATDSTTG
;
A
#
# COMPACT_ATOMS: atom_id res chain seq x y z
N MET A 1 35.42 -20.04 25.43
CA MET A 1 34.50 -18.90 25.59
C MET A 1 34.74 -17.99 24.40
N SER A 2 33.92 -18.10 23.35
CA SER A 2 34.05 -17.28 22.14
C SER A 2 32.94 -16.24 22.17
N THR A 3 33.20 -15.10 22.80
CA THR A 3 32.34 -13.92 22.69
C THR A 3 32.90 -13.06 21.57
N ASP A 4 32.72 -13.50 20.33
CA ASP A 4 32.80 -12.58 19.20
C ASP A 4 31.39 -12.05 18.98
N SER A 5 30.98 -11.13 19.87
CA SER A 5 29.73 -10.39 19.71
C SER A 5 30.03 -9.24 18.77
N SER A 6 30.12 -9.53 17.47
CA SER A 6 30.14 -8.48 16.46
C SER A 6 28.88 -7.62 16.65
N ALA A 7 29.06 -6.30 16.69
CA ALA A 7 27.95 -5.37 16.85
C ALA A 7 26.94 -5.59 15.71
N ARG A 8 25.65 -5.77 16.03
CA ARG A 8 24.65 -6.13 15.04
C ARG A 8 24.13 -4.88 14.31
N PRO A 9 24.25 -4.81 12.97
CA PRO A 9 23.65 -3.72 12.20
C PRO A 9 22.15 -3.59 12.44
N GLY A 10 21.64 -2.36 12.50
CA GLY A 10 20.23 -2.06 12.79
C GLY A 10 19.86 -2.18 14.27
N ALA A 11 20.65 -2.88 15.08
CA ALA A 11 20.45 -3.02 16.51
C ALA A 11 21.45 -2.19 17.33
N ASP A 12 22.73 -2.56 17.27
CA ASP A 12 23.80 -2.00 18.09
C ASP A 12 24.62 -0.94 17.33
N VAL A 13 24.71 -1.06 16.00
CA VAL A 13 25.34 -0.11 15.09
C VAL A 13 24.41 0.20 13.91
N PRO A 14 24.58 1.34 13.20
CA PRO A 14 23.74 1.67 12.06
C PRO A 14 23.72 0.57 10.99
N ASP A 15 22.54 0.29 10.43
CA ASP A 15 22.43 -0.53 9.22
C ASP A 15 22.84 0.26 7.95
N ALA A 16 22.73 -0.36 6.78
CA ALA A 16 23.05 0.28 5.49
C ALA A 16 22.19 1.51 5.17
N ARG A 17 21.07 1.70 5.88
CA ARG A 17 20.19 2.87 5.78
C ARG A 17 20.33 3.83 6.98
N GLY A 18 21.36 3.63 7.82
CA GLY A 18 21.63 4.49 8.98
C GLY A 18 20.76 4.23 10.20
N ARG A 19 19.90 3.20 10.21
CA ARG A 19 18.94 2.94 11.29
C ARG A 19 19.58 2.17 12.45
N THR A 20 19.15 2.46 13.68
CA THR A 20 19.58 1.75 14.90
C THR A 20 18.39 1.48 15.83
N GLY A 21 18.57 0.63 16.84
CA GLY A 21 17.52 0.35 17.83
C GLY A 21 16.29 -0.35 17.26
N LEU A 22 16.36 -0.96 16.07
CA LEU A 22 15.23 -1.62 15.41
C LEU A 22 14.68 -2.79 16.24
N HIS A 23 15.53 -3.44 17.03
CA HIS A 23 15.16 -4.49 18.00
C HIS A 23 14.41 -3.97 19.24
N ARG A 24 14.17 -2.65 19.35
CA ARG A 24 13.40 -2.05 20.44
C ARG A 24 11.99 -1.66 20.04
N THR A 25 11.66 -1.78 18.75
CA THR A 25 10.37 -1.37 18.18
C THR A 25 9.25 -2.13 18.87
N GLY A 26 8.41 -1.40 19.62
CA GLY A 26 7.23 -1.95 20.27
C GLY A 26 7.42 -2.47 21.70
N LEU A 27 8.66 -2.49 22.23
CA LEU A 27 8.93 -2.99 23.59
C LEU A 27 8.28 -2.15 24.70
N ASP A 28 8.02 -0.88 24.43
CA ASP A 28 7.43 0.10 25.35
C ASP A 28 5.91 0.20 25.23
N LEU A 29 5.27 -0.61 24.38
CA LEU A 29 3.83 -0.54 24.16
C LEU A 29 3.02 -1.09 25.32
N ASP A 30 2.14 -0.26 25.87
CA ASP A 30 1.24 -0.57 26.98
C ASP A 30 -0.23 -0.21 26.70
N ARG A 31 -0.53 0.34 25.51
CA ARG A 31 -1.87 0.80 25.09
C ARG A 31 -2.97 -0.28 25.09
N ASN A 32 -2.60 -1.56 25.06
CA ASN A 32 -3.56 -2.66 25.19
C ASN A 32 -3.20 -3.46 26.46
N PRO A 33 -4.01 -3.38 27.54
CA PRO A 33 -3.69 -4.02 28.81
C PRO A 33 -3.64 -5.56 28.73
N ARG A 34 -4.19 -6.15 27.65
CA ARG A 34 -4.18 -7.58 27.37
C ARG A 34 -2.96 -8.02 26.56
N VAL A 35 -2.01 -7.14 26.28
CA VAL A 35 -0.79 -7.43 25.52
C VAL A 35 0.42 -6.99 26.33
N ARG A 36 1.46 -7.83 26.38
CA ARG A 36 2.75 -7.49 26.98
C ARG A 36 3.86 -7.94 26.02
N VAL A 37 4.55 -6.99 25.40
CA VAL A 37 5.71 -7.31 24.57
C VAL A 37 6.87 -7.69 25.47
N ARG A 38 7.47 -8.87 25.25
CA ARG A 38 8.53 -9.43 26.09
C ARG A 38 9.91 -9.26 25.47
N ASP A 39 10.00 -9.53 24.18
CA ASP A 39 11.26 -9.50 23.44
C ASP A 39 11.00 -9.21 21.96
N VAL A 40 11.95 -8.55 21.32
CA VAL A 40 11.94 -8.22 19.89
C VAL A 40 13.31 -8.54 19.31
N GLU A 41 13.36 -9.59 18.51
CA GLU A 41 14.54 -10.05 17.81
C GLU A 41 14.56 -9.47 16.39
N LEU A 42 15.67 -8.85 16.00
CA LEU A 42 15.88 -8.37 14.63
C LEU A 42 16.37 -9.53 13.75
N LEU A 43 15.54 -9.99 12.82
CA LEU A 43 15.88 -11.09 11.90
C LEU A 43 16.57 -10.58 10.63
N ALA A 44 16.16 -9.41 10.12
CA ALA A 44 16.80 -8.74 8.99
C ALA A 44 16.56 -7.22 9.01
N SER A 45 17.54 -6.45 8.51
CA SER A 45 17.46 -4.98 8.36
C SER A 45 18.08 -4.53 7.03
N GLY A 46 17.56 -5.08 5.94
CA GLY A 46 17.96 -4.71 4.58
C GLY A 46 17.20 -3.47 4.10
N TRP A 47 16.58 -3.56 2.93
CA TRP A 47 15.69 -2.49 2.45
C TRP A 47 14.56 -2.20 3.46
N HIS A 48 13.90 -3.26 3.90
CA HIS A 48 12.85 -3.30 4.92
C HIS A 48 13.31 -4.10 6.14
N VAL A 49 12.52 -4.07 7.22
CA VAL A 49 12.91 -4.65 8.52
C VAL A 49 12.05 -5.87 8.83
N LEU A 50 12.67 -7.02 9.10
CA LEU A 50 11.98 -8.22 9.58
C LEU A 50 12.30 -8.44 11.06
N ARG A 51 11.25 -8.57 11.88
CA ARG A 51 11.38 -8.77 13.33
C ARG A 51 10.62 -10.01 13.75
N LYS A 52 11.11 -10.68 14.79
CA LYS A 52 10.38 -11.68 15.55
C LYS A 52 10.06 -11.11 16.93
N THR A 53 8.78 -11.02 17.26
CA THR A 53 8.29 -10.49 18.53
C THR A 53 7.77 -11.63 19.39
N THR A 54 8.27 -11.74 20.61
CA THR A 54 7.66 -12.58 21.66
C THR A 54 6.79 -11.71 22.53
N LEU A 55 5.52 -12.06 22.69
CA LEU A 55 4.55 -11.34 23.50
C LEU A 55 3.70 -12.28 24.34
N ASP A 56 3.20 -11.79 25.48
CA ASP A 56 2.08 -12.42 26.16
C ASP A 56 0.78 -11.73 25.75
N TYR A 57 -0.22 -12.53 25.39
CA TYR A 57 -1.57 -12.08 25.08
C TYR A 57 -2.54 -12.71 26.07
N GLN A 58 -3.43 -11.91 26.64
CA GLN A 58 -4.54 -12.39 27.45
C GLN A 58 -5.75 -12.64 26.55
N ASP A 59 -6.22 -13.87 26.48
CA ASP A 59 -7.39 -14.24 25.67
C ASP A 59 -8.72 -13.79 26.30
N SER A 60 -9.84 -14.12 25.65
CA SER A 60 -11.17 -13.70 26.10
C SER A 60 -11.60 -14.30 27.43
N ASP A 61 -11.01 -15.43 27.84
CA ASP A 61 -11.29 -16.12 29.09
C ASP A 61 -10.39 -15.62 30.23
N GLY A 62 -9.46 -14.71 29.91
CA GLY A 62 -8.54 -14.11 30.86
C GLY A 62 -7.25 -14.89 31.06
N GLU A 63 -7.03 -15.95 30.27
CA GLU A 63 -5.82 -16.76 30.32
C GLU A 63 -4.69 -16.06 29.56
N TRP A 64 -3.49 -16.05 30.16
CA TRP A 64 -2.30 -15.50 29.52
C TRP A 64 -1.56 -16.57 28.74
N MET A 65 -1.30 -16.31 27.47
CA MET A 65 -0.51 -17.18 26.61
C MET A 65 0.66 -16.42 25.97
N THR A 66 1.84 -17.04 25.98
CA THR A 66 3.00 -16.52 25.25
C THR A 66 2.90 -16.93 23.78
N GLN A 67 3.15 -15.98 22.89
CA GLN A 67 3.08 -16.17 21.45
C GLN A 67 4.29 -15.53 20.76
N GLN A 68 4.63 -16.04 19.58
CA GLN A 68 5.64 -15.46 18.70
C GLN A 68 5.01 -15.04 17.37
N ARG A 69 5.43 -13.88 16.85
CA ARG A 69 5.00 -13.35 15.55
C ARG A 69 6.19 -12.79 14.81
N GLU A 70 6.26 -13.06 13.51
CA GLU A 70 7.16 -12.37 12.61
C GLU A 70 6.41 -11.22 11.93
N THR A 71 7.02 -10.04 11.92
CA THR A 71 6.48 -8.85 11.29
C THR A 71 7.48 -8.26 10.30
N TYR A 72 7.03 -8.10 9.06
CA TYR A 72 7.76 -7.44 8.00
C TYR A 72 7.31 -5.99 7.88
N ASP A 73 8.23 -5.09 8.18
CA ASP A 73 8.02 -3.66 8.25
C ASP A 73 8.61 -2.98 7.03
N ARG A 74 7.72 -2.62 6.12
CA ARG A 74 8.04 -2.03 4.83
C ARG A 74 7.85 -0.52 4.79
N GLY A 75 7.42 0.08 5.90
CA GLY A 75 6.85 1.42 5.93
C GLY A 75 5.36 1.42 5.55
N ASN A 76 4.79 2.61 5.55
CA ASN A 76 3.44 2.88 5.05
C ASN A 76 3.53 3.48 3.65
N GLY A 77 2.42 3.54 2.95
CA GLY A 77 2.33 4.17 1.64
C GLY A 77 1.00 4.85 1.40
N ALA A 78 0.86 5.41 0.20
CA ALA A 78 -0.37 5.99 -0.27
C ALA A 78 -0.66 5.53 -1.71
N THR A 79 -1.93 5.58 -2.11
CA THR A 79 -2.37 5.24 -3.47
C THR A 79 -3.54 6.13 -3.90
N VAL A 80 -3.66 6.39 -5.20
CA VAL A 80 -4.71 7.23 -5.76
C VAL A 80 -5.36 6.59 -6.99
N LEU A 81 -6.70 6.62 -7.02
CA LEU A 81 -7.44 6.39 -8.24
C LEU A 81 -7.58 7.70 -9.01
N LEU A 82 -6.93 7.79 -10.16
CA LEU A 82 -7.12 8.87 -11.12
C LEU A 82 -8.30 8.54 -12.02
N TYR A 83 -9.28 9.44 -12.11
CA TYR A 83 -10.50 9.20 -12.88
C TYR A 83 -10.95 10.40 -13.72
N ASP A 84 -11.66 10.12 -14.81
CA ASP A 84 -12.41 11.10 -15.59
C ASP A 84 -13.90 10.74 -15.53
N ALA A 85 -14.67 11.55 -14.79
CA ALA A 85 -16.10 11.31 -14.58
C ALA A 85 -16.92 11.44 -15.87
N GLY A 86 -16.51 12.33 -16.79
CA GLY A 86 -17.22 12.58 -18.04
C GLY A 86 -17.02 11.45 -19.05
N ARG A 87 -15.79 10.95 -19.17
CA ARG A 87 -15.44 9.81 -20.04
C ARG A 87 -15.72 8.45 -19.39
N ARG A 88 -16.02 8.42 -18.09
CA ARG A 88 -16.17 7.20 -17.29
C ARG A 88 -14.91 6.32 -17.27
N THR A 89 -13.74 6.95 -17.36
CA THR A 89 -12.46 6.24 -17.41
C THR A 89 -11.65 6.39 -16.14
N VAL A 90 -10.78 5.41 -15.90
CA VAL A 90 -9.76 5.40 -14.86
C VAL A 90 -8.39 5.28 -15.50
N LEU A 91 -7.40 5.96 -14.94
CA LEU A 91 -6.00 5.82 -15.31
C LEU A 91 -5.31 4.91 -14.29
N LEU A 92 -4.75 3.82 -14.80
CA LEU A 92 -4.02 2.80 -14.03
C LEU A 92 -2.60 2.67 -14.59
N THR A 93 -1.72 2.10 -13.79
CA THR A 93 -0.36 1.74 -14.17
C THR A 93 -0.25 0.24 -14.41
N ARG A 94 0.73 -0.19 -15.20
CA ARG A 94 1.11 -1.60 -15.33
C ARG A 94 2.62 -1.73 -15.25
N GLN A 95 3.09 -2.49 -14.27
CA GLN A 95 4.51 -2.60 -13.95
C GLN A 95 4.86 -4.00 -13.43
N PHE A 96 6.15 -4.35 -13.50
CA PHE A 96 6.63 -5.66 -13.05
C PHE A 96 6.76 -5.73 -11.53
N ARG A 97 6.16 -6.77 -10.93
CA ARG A 97 6.26 -7.06 -9.50
C ARG A 97 6.88 -8.44 -9.26
N TYR A 98 8.16 -8.46 -8.91
CA TYR A 98 8.90 -9.71 -8.63
C TYR A 98 8.21 -10.62 -7.60
N PRO A 99 7.69 -10.13 -6.44
CA PRO A 99 7.02 -11.00 -5.46
C PRO A 99 5.81 -11.75 -6.03
N VAL A 100 5.14 -11.16 -7.02
CA VAL A 100 3.98 -11.77 -7.68
C VAL A 100 4.44 -12.73 -8.77
N TYR A 101 5.51 -12.40 -9.50
CA TYR A 101 6.12 -13.29 -10.49
C TYR A 101 6.61 -14.60 -9.88
N VAL A 102 7.26 -14.55 -8.70
CA VAL A 102 7.70 -15.78 -8.00
C VAL A 102 6.55 -16.57 -7.38
N ASN A 103 5.35 -15.99 -7.35
CA ASN A 103 4.14 -16.57 -6.79
C ASN A 103 3.08 -16.79 -7.89
N ASP A 104 3.50 -17.51 -8.93
CA ASP A 104 2.66 -18.08 -10.00
C ASP A 104 1.97 -17.09 -10.96
N HIS A 105 2.23 -15.78 -10.89
CA HIS A 105 1.75 -14.85 -11.92
C HIS A 105 2.49 -15.08 -13.25
N PRO A 106 1.80 -15.15 -14.39
CA PRO A 106 2.38 -15.61 -15.65
C PRO A 106 3.57 -14.77 -16.16
N ASP A 107 3.53 -13.46 -15.96
CA ASP A 107 4.56 -12.52 -16.45
C ASP A 107 5.02 -11.50 -15.37
N GLY A 108 4.49 -11.60 -14.14
CA GLY A 108 4.69 -10.60 -13.09
C GLY A 108 4.16 -9.18 -13.34
N MET A 109 3.47 -8.90 -14.46
CA MET A 109 3.01 -7.55 -14.80
C MET A 109 1.64 -7.27 -14.18
N LEU A 110 1.61 -6.46 -13.13
CA LEU A 110 0.37 -6.12 -12.40
C LEU A 110 -0.21 -4.80 -12.89
N VAL A 111 -1.53 -4.75 -13.05
CA VAL A 111 -2.28 -3.51 -13.27
C VAL A 111 -2.69 -2.93 -11.92
N GLU A 112 -2.29 -1.69 -11.66
CA GLU A 112 -2.35 -1.06 -10.35
C GLU A 112 -2.88 0.39 -10.42
N THR A 113 -3.40 0.92 -9.31
CA THR A 113 -3.49 2.36 -9.08
C THR A 113 -2.11 2.92 -8.78
N ALA A 114 -1.88 4.20 -9.15
CA ALA A 114 -0.64 4.87 -8.81
C ALA A 114 -0.42 4.85 -7.29
N ALA A 115 0.79 4.52 -6.84
CA ALA A 115 1.09 4.29 -5.43
C ALA A 115 2.58 4.31 -5.12
N GLY A 116 2.92 4.77 -3.92
CA GLY A 116 4.29 4.70 -3.41
C GLY A 116 4.39 4.76 -1.90
N LEU A 117 5.63 4.71 -1.42
CA LEU A 117 5.94 4.81 0.01
C LEU A 117 5.81 6.27 0.46
N LEU A 118 5.62 6.46 1.77
CA LEU A 118 5.55 7.81 2.33
C LEU A 118 6.92 8.51 2.36
N ASP A 119 8.02 7.77 2.54
CA ASP A 119 9.39 8.31 2.57
C ASP A 119 9.56 9.62 3.37
N ASP A 120 9.04 9.62 4.59
CA ASP A 120 9.01 10.73 5.57
C ASP A 120 8.02 11.87 5.28
N ASP A 121 7.32 11.85 4.14
CA ASP A 121 6.22 12.77 3.83
C ASP A 121 4.92 12.37 4.53
N ASP A 122 3.98 13.33 4.61
CA ASP A 122 2.60 13.00 4.93
C ASP A 122 1.91 12.29 3.74
N PRO A 123 0.85 11.49 3.98
CA PRO A 123 0.21 10.71 2.93
C PRO A 123 -0.30 11.49 1.72
N GLU A 124 -0.73 12.74 1.90
CA GLU A 124 -1.22 13.55 0.77
C GLU A 124 -0.06 14.09 -0.06
N THR A 125 1.00 14.58 0.59
CA THR A 125 2.22 15.04 -0.09
C THR A 125 2.85 13.90 -0.88
N ALA A 126 3.01 12.72 -0.27
CA ALA A 126 3.58 11.56 -0.92
C ALA A 126 2.78 11.16 -2.18
N ILE A 127 1.45 11.04 -2.09
CA ILE A 127 0.68 10.55 -3.24
C ILE A 127 0.62 11.54 -4.40
N ARG A 128 0.75 12.84 -4.14
CA ARG A 128 0.85 13.86 -5.20
C ARG A 128 2.14 13.71 -5.98
N ARG A 129 3.26 13.51 -5.28
CA ARG A 129 4.58 13.23 -5.88
C ARG A 129 4.54 11.95 -6.72
N GLU A 130 4.10 10.85 -6.11
CA GLU A 130 4.03 9.54 -6.77
C GLU A 130 3.12 9.55 -8.01
N ALA A 131 1.98 10.24 -7.97
CA ALA A 131 1.11 10.34 -9.14
C ALA A 131 1.76 11.09 -10.30
N GLU A 132 2.49 12.16 -10.03
CA GLU A 132 3.23 12.91 -11.04
C GLU A 132 4.39 12.06 -11.61
N GLU A 133 5.14 11.37 -10.75
CA GLU A 133 6.26 10.49 -11.14
C GLU A 133 5.80 9.28 -11.95
N GLU A 134 4.81 8.52 -11.47
CA GLU A 134 4.36 7.29 -12.11
C GLU A 134 3.48 7.53 -13.34
N THR A 135 2.73 8.64 -13.40
CA THR A 135 1.71 8.84 -14.44
C THR A 135 1.83 10.14 -15.25
N GLY A 136 2.69 11.06 -14.82
CA GLY A 136 2.77 12.42 -15.37
C GLY A 136 1.60 13.32 -14.99
N VAL A 137 0.65 12.85 -14.17
CA VAL A 137 -0.56 13.61 -13.80
C VAL A 137 -0.34 14.39 -12.51
N ALA A 138 -0.29 15.71 -12.64
CA ALA A 138 -0.35 16.61 -11.49
C ALA A 138 -1.76 16.62 -10.87
N ILE A 139 -1.88 16.15 -9.63
CA ILE A 139 -3.16 16.08 -8.92
C ILE A 139 -3.54 17.46 -8.37
N GLY A 140 -4.78 17.90 -8.65
CA GLY A 140 -5.41 19.08 -8.06
C GLY A 140 -6.09 18.77 -6.73
N GLU A 141 -7.41 18.96 -6.66
CA GLU A 141 -8.20 18.51 -5.50
C GLU A 141 -8.17 16.98 -5.40
N ILE A 142 -7.94 16.48 -4.18
CA ILE A 142 -7.86 15.05 -3.89
C ILE A 142 -8.84 14.71 -2.76
N ALA A 143 -9.52 13.57 -2.89
CA ALA A 143 -10.42 13.04 -1.87
C ALA A 143 -9.72 11.89 -1.14
N HIS A 144 -9.63 11.98 0.20
CA HIS A 144 -9.31 10.81 1.01
C HIS A 144 -10.50 9.83 1.01
N VAL A 145 -10.21 8.55 0.85
CA VAL A 145 -11.20 7.49 0.68
C VAL A 145 -11.27 6.62 1.93
N PHE A 146 -10.16 5.99 2.32
CA PHE A 146 -10.01 5.21 3.56
C PHE A 146 -8.53 4.88 3.84
N ASP A 147 -8.26 4.30 5.02
CA ASP A 147 -6.95 3.74 5.37
C ASP A 147 -7.09 2.23 5.62
N VAL A 148 -6.18 1.41 5.08
CA VAL A 148 -6.27 -0.05 5.17
C VAL A 148 -4.93 -0.66 5.57
N TYR A 149 -4.95 -1.63 6.50
CA TYR A 149 -3.83 -2.56 6.69
C TYR A 149 -3.95 -3.69 5.67
N MET A 150 -2.99 -3.78 4.73
CA MET A 150 -3.15 -4.65 3.55
C MET A 150 -2.97 -6.14 3.85
N SER A 151 -2.09 -6.50 4.78
CA SER A 151 -1.84 -7.89 5.19
C SER A 151 -1.50 -7.99 6.70
N PRO A 152 -2.47 -7.73 7.60
CA PRO A 152 -2.22 -7.50 9.03
C PRO A 152 -1.79 -8.75 9.81
N GLY A 153 -1.67 -9.92 9.16
CA GLY A 153 -1.15 -11.13 9.78
C GLY A 153 0.36 -11.09 10.00
N SER A 154 1.10 -10.40 9.13
CA SER A 154 2.57 -10.40 9.13
C SER A 154 3.22 -9.14 8.55
N VAL A 155 2.46 -8.21 7.94
CA VAL A 155 2.99 -6.98 7.36
C VAL A 155 2.42 -5.79 8.11
N THR A 156 3.26 -4.82 8.44
CA THR A 156 2.84 -3.63 9.22
C THR A 156 2.22 -2.52 8.37
N GLU A 157 2.35 -2.62 7.05
CA GLU A 157 1.94 -1.60 6.08
C GLU A 157 0.48 -1.20 6.27
N ARG A 158 0.30 0.10 6.51
CA ARG A 158 -0.96 0.81 6.33
C ARG A 158 -0.87 1.63 5.05
N LEU A 159 -1.83 1.44 4.16
CA LEU A 159 -1.93 2.20 2.92
C LEU A 159 -3.06 3.23 3.03
N HIS A 160 -2.75 4.46 2.63
CA HIS A 160 -3.67 5.60 2.60
C HIS A 160 -4.29 5.75 1.20
N PHE A 161 -5.61 5.73 1.10
CA PHE A 161 -6.30 5.68 -0.19
C PHE A 161 -6.91 7.02 -0.56
N TYR A 162 -6.71 7.39 -1.81
CA TYR A 162 -7.20 8.63 -2.37
C TYR A 162 -7.88 8.44 -3.72
N ALA A 163 -8.63 9.44 -4.15
CA ALA A 163 -9.14 9.55 -5.49
C ALA A 163 -9.04 10.99 -5.98
N ALA A 164 -8.71 11.19 -7.24
CA ALA A 164 -8.63 12.52 -7.85
C ALA A 164 -9.16 12.49 -9.28
N ALA A 165 -9.88 13.54 -9.64
CA ALA A 165 -10.20 13.78 -11.03
C ALA A 165 -8.93 14.17 -11.79
N TYR A 166 -8.79 13.71 -13.03
CA TYR A 166 -7.75 14.19 -13.94
C TYR A 166 -8.36 14.59 -15.29
N ASP A 167 -7.71 15.53 -15.96
CA ASP A 167 -8.01 15.90 -17.34
C ASP A 167 -7.11 15.06 -18.26
N GLY A 168 -7.70 14.30 -19.18
CA GLY A 168 -6.96 13.41 -20.09
C GLY A 168 -5.84 14.08 -20.89
N GLY A 169 -5.83 15.41 -21.00
CA GLY A 169 -4.77 16.20 -21.63
C GLY A 169 -3.51 16.43 -20.78
N SER A 170 -3.49 16.01 -19.50
CA SER A 170 -2.40 16.31 -18.57
C SER A 170 -1.23 15.31 -18.59
N ARG A 171 -1.15 14.39 -19.57
CA ARG A 171 -0.10 13.36 -19.64
C ARG A 171 0.70 13.41 -20.94
N ASP A 172 2.01 13.20 -20.84
CA ASP A 172 2.92 13.10 -21.98
C ASP A 172 3.14 11.63 -22.38
N GLY A 173 2.16 11.04 -23.07
CA GLY A 173 2.29 9.70 -23.66
C GLY A 173 1.70 8.54 -22.85
N ASP A 174 2.18 7.33 -23.10
CA ASP A 174 1.69 6.05 -22.55
C ASP A 174 2.70 5.35 -21.61
N ARG A 175 3.73 6.08 -21.19
CA ARG A 175 4.78 5.63 -20.27
C ARG A 175 4.94 6.63 -19.13
N GLY A 176 5.29 6.12 -17.95
CA GLY A 176 5.65 6.92 -16.79
C GLY A 176 6.73 6.22 -15.97
N GLY A 177 6.95 6.71 -14.74
CA GLY A 177 8.01 6.22 -13.85
C GLY A 177 9.36 6.89 -14.11
N LEU A 178 10.24 6.79 -13.11
CA LEU A 178 11.58 7.35 -13.17
C LEU A 178 12.58 6.31 -13.68
N ALA A 179 13.08 6.50 -14.91
CA ALA A 179 14.05 5.58 -15.51
C ALA A 179 15.35 5.46 -14.69
N GLU A 180 15.72 6.51 -13.93
CA GLU A 180 16.87 6.50 -13.03
C GLU A 180 16.67 5.64 -11.77
N GLU A 181 15.41 5.37 -11.41
CA GLU A 181 15.03 4.46 -10.31
C GLU A 181 14.75 3.03 -10.80
N GLY A 182 14.93 2.80 -12.11
CA GLY A 182 14.73 1.49 -12.74
C GLY A 182 13.26 1.13 -12.96
N GLU A 183 12.37 2.13 -12.92
CA GLU A 183 10.95 1.96 -13.16
C GLU A 183 10.64 1.95 -14.66
N ASP A 184 9.83 0.97 -15.09
CA ASP A 184 9.27 0.87 -16.44
C ASP A 184 7.76 0.68 -16.30
N ILE A 185 7.02 1.79 -16.35
CA ILE A 185 5.59 1.84 -16.06
C ILE A 185 4.80 2.11 -17.34
N GLU A 186 3.89 1.20 -17.67
CA GLU A 186 2.89 1.37 -18.72
C GLU A 186 1.65 2.09 -18.17
N LEU A 187 1.14 3.09 -18.89
CA LEU A 187 -0.12 3.75 -18.53
C LEU A 187 -1.28 3.09 -19.27
N ILE A 188 -2.30 2.68 -18.52
CA ILE A 188 -3.50 2.04 -19.04
C ILE A 188 -4.72 2.85 -18.63
N GLU A 189 -5.37 3.46 -19.62
CA GLU A 189 -6.68 4.07 -19.43
C GLU A 189 -7.78 3.07 -19.79
N LEU A 190 -8.73 2.85 -18.88
CA LEU A 190 -9.85 1.91 -19.06
C LEU A 190 -11.18 2.59 -18.76
N ASP A 191 -12.22 2.22 -19.49
CA ASP A 191 -13.59 2.42 -19.00
C ASP A 191 -13.78 1.67 -17.68
N ILE A 192 -14.52 2.26 -16.74
CA ILE A 192 -14.72 1.68 -15.41
C ILE A 192 -15.38 0.29 -15.47
N ASP A 193 -16.31 0.07 -16.39
CA ASP A 193 -17.00 -1.23 -16.51
C ASP A 193 -16.05 -2.30 -17.06
N ASP A 194 -15.14 -1.92 -17.97
CA ASP A 194 -14.06 -2.78 -18.44
C ASP A 194 -13.05 -3.11 -17.34
N ALA A 195 -12.67 -2.13 -16.51
CA ALA A 195 -11.80 -2.35 -15.36
C ALA A 195 -12.43 -3.34 -14.36
N LEU A 196 -13.72 -3.19 -14.05
CA LEU A 196 -14.45 -4.14 -13.20
C LEU A 196 -14.56 -5.53 -13.82
N ALA A 197 -14.72 -5.64 -15.14
CA ALA A 197 -14.70 -6.93 -15.84
C ALA A 197 -13.33 -7.62 -15.71
N ARG A 198 -12.23 -6.87 -15.79
CA ARG A 198 -10.87 -7.38 -15.60
C ARG A 198 -10.59 -7.89 -14.19
N ILE A 199 -11.26 -7.37 -13.17
CA ILE A 199 -11.20 -7.95 -11.82
C ILE A 199 -11.81 -9.36 -11.83
N ARG A 200 -12.96 -9.54 -12.49
CA ARG A 200 -13.70 -10.82 -12.50
C ARG A 200 -12.97 -11.93 -13.23
N ASP A 201 -12.24 -11.62 -14.29
CA ASP A 201 -11.49 -12.60 -15.07
C ASP A 201 -10.01 -12.73 -14.66
N GLY A 202 -9.59 -12.01 -13.61
CA GLY A 202 -8.25 -12.12 -13.04
C GLY A 202 -7.17 -11.35 -13.80
N ARG A 203 -7.51 -10.44 -14.71
CA ARG A 203 -6.54 -9.51 -15.32
C ARG A 203 -6.17 -8.32 -14.42
N ILE A 204 -6.98 -8.03 -13.40
CA ILE A 204 -6.63 -7.13 -12.29
C ILE A 204 -6.68 -7.96 -11.01
N GLN A 205 -5.53 -8.09 -10.33
CA GLN A 205 -5.35 -8.95 -9.15
C GLN A 205 -4.73 -8.19 -7.97
N ASP A 206 -4.65 -6.87 -8.05
CA ASP A 206 -4.08 -6.03 -7.01
C ASP A 206 -5.16 -5.50 -6.05
N ALA A 207 -4.96 -5.72 -4.75
CA ALA A 207 -5.97 -5.47 -3.72
C ALA A 207 -6.35 -3.99 -3.63
N LYS A 208 -5.37 -3.08 -3.60
CA LYS A 208 -5.64 -1.63 -3.49
C LYS A 208 -6.42 -1.10 -4.70
N THR A 209 -6.07 -1.60 -5.89
CA THR A 209 -6.76 -1.30 -7.15
C THR A 209 -8.19 -1.80 -7.14
N ILE A 210 -8.41 -3.06 -6.76
CA ILE A 210 -9.75 -3.65 -6.65
C ILE A 210 -10.63 -2.83 -5.69
N MET A 211 -10.10 -2.46 -4.53
CA MET A 211 -10.81 -1.67 -3.53
C MET A 211 -11.24 -0.30 -4.07
N LEU A 212 -10.33 0.41 -4.75
CA LEU A 212 -10.64 1.73 -5.32
C LEU A 212 -11.62 1.67 -6.50
N LEU A 213 -11.47 0.69 -7.40
CA LEU A 213 -12.40 0.49 -8.51
C LEU A 213 -13.82 0.16 -8.01
N GLN A 214 -13.92 -0.68 -6.98
CA GLN A 214 -15.21 -0.99 -6.35
C GLN A 214 -15.79 0.21 -5.62
N TRP A 215 -14.99 0.95 -4.86
CA TRP A 215 -15.43 2.20 -4.22
C TRP A 215 -15.95 3.20 -5.26
N ALA A 216 -15.27 3.34 -6.40
CA ALA A 216 -15.62 4.33 -7.42
C ALA A 216 -17.03 4.18 -7.98
N VAL A 217 -17.55 2.94 -8.04
CA VAL A 217 -18.93 2.65 -8.48
C VAL A 217 -19.95 2.52 -7.34
N LEU A 218 -19.51 2.21 -6.12
CA LEU A 218 -20.39 2.09 -4.95
C LEU A 218 -20.71 3.46 -4.35
N ASP A 219 -19.69 4.28 -4.14
CA ASP A 219 -19.77 5.54 -3.41
C ASP A 219 -19.07 6.71 -4.10
N GLY A 220 -18.21 6.43 -5.07
CA GLY A 220 -17.39 7.43 -5.76
C GLY A 220 -18.00 8.00 -7.05
N PRO A 221 -17.15 8.50 -7.97
CA PRO A 221 -17.56 9.35 -9.09
C PRO A 221 -18.42 8.65 -10.15
N PHE A 222 -18.46 7.31 -10.16
CA PHE A 222 -19.23 6.52 -11.12
C PHE A 222 -20.50 5.92 -10.52
N ARG A 223 -20.83 6.28 -9.29
CA ARG A 223 -22.06 5.85 -8.63
C ARG A 223 -23.27 6.26 -9.46
N THR A 224 -24.03 5.26 -9.90
CA THR A 224 -25.31 5.52 -10.57
C THR A 224 -26.31 5.98 -9.51
N HIS A 225 -26.79 7.22 -9.63
CA HIS A 225 -27.91 7.65 -8.82
C HIS A 225 -29.17 7.02 -9.43
N ALA A 226 -29.85 6.17 -8.65
CA ALA A 226 -31.20 5.76 -9.03
C ALA A 226 -32.02 7.05 -9.16
N ALA A 227 -32.63 7.27 -10.33
CA ALA A 227 -33.57 8.35 -10.51
C ALA A 227 -34.64 8.22 -9.43
N THR A 228 -34.64 9.13 -8.46
CA THR A 228 -35.79 9.32 -7.60
C THR A 228 -36.92 9.85 -8.48
N ASP A 229 -37.74 8.94 -9.00
CA ASP A 229 -39.04 9.27 -9.58
C ASP A 229 -39.93 9.82 -8.45
N SER A 230 -39.82 11.11 -8.16
CA SER A 230 -40.88 11.86 -7.48
C SER A 230 -41.98 12.18 -8.49
N THR A 231 -42.73 11.15 -8.87
CA THR A 231 -44.11 11.35 -9.31
C THR A 231 -44.93 11.68 -8.07
N THR A 232 -44.97 12.96 -7.70
CA THR A 232 -46.04 13.47 -6.83
C THR A 232 -47.08 14.09 -7.76
N GLY A 233 -48.09 13.29 -8.10
CA GLY A 233 -49.39 13.80 -8.56
C GLY A 233 -50.26 14.26 -7.40
#